data_AF-A0A0H5CVD7-F1
#
_entry.id   AF-A0A0H5CVD7-F1
#
_cell.length_a   1.000
_cell.length_b   1.000
_cell.length_c   1.000
_cell.angle_alpha   90.00
_cell.angle_beta   90.00
_cell.angle_gamma   90.00
#
_symmetry.space_group_name_H-M   'P 1'
#
loop_
_entity.id
_entity.type
_entity.pdbx_description
1 polymer ?
#
loop_
_entity_poly.entity_id
_entity_poly.type
_entity_poly.pdbx_seq_one_letter_code
_entity_poly.pdbx_strand_id
1 'polypeptide(L)'
;MASVEVERVRRLIDGLHRDRRTHPRHGRPEYYQLASDVGAACEELIESEPAAAPALARRAVDLVTTALMYMDGPSGIVQALMAVHARACVAAPSDPKRLAGWLVKLRLDGPGWPDFQLSDYADALGDKGRAELARVVEDRAKTAEPDLHGRTPFGIRVLREQLAEISGDVDHYIAVLGEDLHAASQYLKIVDALRNVGRAADAERWAQRGLGIGNPIDKGRLRDVYVDLLLERGAADEALAMRWQLFDQYPTQTHCNDLRRTAERTGTWPGLRDNAIGRLRDATTGQAAFADHLIGVLLGEGELDEAWQAAVDHTDDLLDSRWHQLIELRQPIHPRDVLDPWQRLIQRRLDASTDKYRYGKAIKLLRHLRDAYRAAGDEIGFGAYLDRLRDQHKRKTSFIVKLDRANL
;
A
#
# COMPACT_ATOMS: atom_id res chain seq x y z
N MET A 1 34.82 -36.47 -0.61
CA MET A 1 33.47 -37.04 -0.75
C MET A 1 32.49 -36.06 -0.14
N ALA A 2 31.37 -35.78 -0.79
CA ALA A 2 30.33 -34.91 -0.19
C ALA A 2 29.74 -35.63 1.04
N SER A 3 29.39 -34.88 2.08
CA SER A 3 28.74 -35.44 3.25
C SER A 3 27.33 -35.94 2.93
N VAL A 4 26.76 -36.71 3.86
CA VAL A 4 25.36 -37.17 3.77
C VAL A 4 24.39 -35.98 3.74
N GLU A 5 24.69 -34.91 4.47
CA GLU A 5 23.85 -33.70 4.53
C GLU A 5 23.89 -32.92 3.22
N VAL A 6 25.08 -32.68 2.66
CA VAL A 6 25.24 -32.02 1.36
C VAL A 6 24.52 -32.79 0.26
N GLU A 7 24.58 -34.12 0.27
CA GLU A 7 23.90 -34.95 -0.72
C GLU A 7 22.38 -35.03 -0.50
N ARG A 8 21.90 -34.87 0.74
CA ARG A 8 20.47 -34.68 1.03
C ARG A 8 19.96 -33.37 0.43
N VAL A 9 20.66 -32.26 0.66
CA VAL A 9 20.24 -30.95 0.15
C VAL A 9 20.29 -30.90 -1.39
N ARG A 10 21.32 -31.48 -2.02
CA ARG A 10 21.38 -31.61 -3.49
C ARG A 10 20.16 -32.31 -4.06
N ARG A 11 19.73 -33.43 -3.46
CA ARG A 11 18.54 -34.17 -3.89
C ARG A 11 17.27 -33.35 -3.76
N LEU A 12 17.13 -32.55 -2.69
CA LEU A 12 15.99 -31.64 -2.54
C LEU A 12 15.99 -30.57 -3.64
N ILE A 13 17.16 -29.96 -3.90
CA ILE A 13 17.33 -28.93 -4.95
C ILE A 13 17.03 -29.50 -6.34
N ASP A 14 17.46 -30.73 -6.64
CA ASP A 14 17.18 -31.36 -7.93
C ASP A 14 15.68 -31.57 -8.16
N GLY A 15 14.90 -31.76 -7.09
CA GLY A 15 13.44 -31.80 -7.14
C GLY A 15 12.78 -30.46 -7.51
N LEU A 16 13.49 -29.32 -7.43
CA LEU A 16 12.96 -28.01 -7.84
C LEU A 16 12.88 -27.83 -9.36
N HIS A 17 13.38 -28.79 -10.14
CA HIS A 17 13.23 -28.78 -11.58
C HIS A 17 11.75 -28.94 -11.96
N ARG A 18 11.21 -27.98 -12.72
CA ARG A 18 9.84 -28.01 -13.22
C ARG A 18 9.82 -28.13 -14.74
N ASP A 19 9.10 -29.12 -15.26
CA ASP A 19 8.88 -29.24 -16.71
C ASP A 19 7.99 -28.08 -17.20
N ARG A 20 8.47 -27.36 -18.21
CA ARG A 20 7.78 -26.24 -18.88
C ARG A 20 6.42 -26.62 -19.47
N ARG A 21 6.20 -27.91 -19.74
CA ARG A 21 4.92 -28.45 -20.25
C ARG A 21 3.89 -28.67 -19.15
N THR A 22 4.29 -28.60 -17.88
CA THR A 22 3.38 -28.75 -16.74
C THR A 22 2.45 -27.54 -16.65
N HIS A 23 1.15 -27.78 -16.49
CA HIS A 23 0.18 -26.70 -16.32
C HIS A 23 0.60 -25.78 -15.14
N PRO A 24 0.52 -24.44 -15.26
CA PRO A 24 1.04 -23.50 -14.24
C PRO A 24 0.53 -23.71 -12.81
N ARG A 25 -0.69 -24.25 -12.65
CA ARG A 25 -1.30 -24.48 -11.33
C ARG A 25 -1.09 -25.89 -10.77
N HIS A 26 -0.60 -26.83 -11.57
CA HIS A 26 -0.48 -28.23 -11.16
C HIS A 26 0.70 -28.44 -10.21
N GLY A 27 0.48 -29.16 -9.09
CA GLY A 27 1.52 -29.47 -8.11
C GLY A 27 2.10 -28.25 -7.39
N ARG A 28 1.37 -27.13 -7.36
CA ARG A 28 1.87 -25.85 -6.88
C ARG A 28 2.10 -25.84 -5.36
N PRO A 29 1.17 -26.32 -4.51
CA PRO A 29 1.41 -26.42 -3.07
C PRO A 29 2.64 -27.28 -2.74
N GLU A 30 2.80 -28.42 -3.42
CA GLU A 30 3.90 -29.35 -3.22
C GLU A 30 5.24 -28.72 -3.64
N TYR A 31 5.25 -27.98 -4.74
CA TYR A 31 6.44 -27.25 -5.19
C TYR A 31 6.87 -26.19 -4.17
N TYR A 32 5.93 -25.43 -3.61
CA TYR A 32 6.26 -24.43 -2.59
C TYR A 32 6.73 -25.04 -1.29
N GLN A 33 6.14 -26.17 -0.88
CA GLN A 33 6.63 -26.90 0.27
C GLN A 33 8.06 -27.36 0.04
N LEU A 34 8.36 -27.95 -1.13
CA LEU A 34 9.73 -28.37 -1.47
C LEU A 34 10.72 -27.20 -1.48
N ALA A 35 10.35 -26.06 -2.06
CA ALA A 35 11.20 -24.87 -2.06
C ALA A 35 11.44 -24.32 -0.65
N SER A 36 10.43 -24.40 0.22
CA SER A 36 10.57 -24.06 1.64
C SER A 36 11.51 -25.02 2.36
N ASP A 37 11.36 -26.32 2.12
CA ASP A 37 12.21 -27.36 2.71
C ASP A 37 13.67 -27.22 2.25
N VAL A 38 13.89 -26.84 0.99
CA VAL A 38 15.23 -26.51 0.45
C VAL A 38 15.81 -25.29 1.18
N GLY A 39 15.01 -24.25 1.43
CA GLY A 39 15.45 -23.08 2.18
C GLY A 39 15.91 -23.45 3.59
N ALA A 40 15.08 -24.19 4.33
CA ALA A 40 15.41 -24.66 5.68
C ALA A 40 16.65 -25.57 5.68
N ALA A 41 16.77 -26.49 4.72
CA ALA A 41 17.94 -27.37 4.63
C ALA A 41 19.23 -26.61 4.26
N CYS A 42 19.14 -25.55 3.47
CA CYS A 42 20.27 -24.66 3.21
C CYS A 42 20.66 -23.86 4.47
N GLU A 43 19.70 -23.46 5.32
CA GLU A 43 20.01 -22.82 6.61
C GLU A 43 20.71 -23.77 7.57
N GLU A 44 20.25 -25.03 7.68
CA GLU A 44 20.94 -26.07 8.46
C GLU A 44 22.40 -26.23 7.98
N LEU A 45 22.63 -26.24 6.66
CA LEU A 45 23.97 -26.34 6.08
C LEU A 45 24.87 -25.14 6.37
N ILE A 46 24.33 -23.95 6.61
CA ILE A 46 25.15 -22.78 6.99
C ILE A 46 25.87 -23.06 8.31
N GLU A 47 25.21 -23.75 9.24
CA GLU A 47 25.77 -24.08 10.55
C GLU A 47 26.65 -25.34 10.51
N SER A 48 26.26 -26.38 9.75
CA SER A 48 26.98 -27.65 9.74
C SER A 48 28.15 -27.69 8.75
N GLU A 49 27.94 -27.19 7.53
CA GLU A 49 28.90 -27.26 6.42
C GLU A 49 28.92 -25.98 5.56
N PRO A 50 29.34 -24.83 6.15
CA PRO A 50 29.20 -23.51 5.54
C PRO A 50 29.83 -23.41 4.15
N ALA A 51 30.94 -24.13 3.89
CA ALA A 51 31.62 -24.11 2.59
C ALA A 51 30.76 -24.60 1.41
N ALA A 52 29.77 -25.46 1.65
CA ALA A 52 28.88 -26.00 0.61
C ALA A 52 27.62 -25.13 0.39
N ALA A 53 27.20 -24.38 1.41
CA ALA A 53 25.92 -23.67 1.43
C ALA A 53 25.76 -22.62 0.31
N PRO A 54 26.73 -21.73 0.00
CA PRO A 54 26.56 -20.69 -1.03
C PRO A 54 26.22 -21.27 -2.41
N ALA A 55 26.95 -22.30 -2.83
CA ALA A 55 26.77 -22.89 -4.15
C ALA A 55 25.41 -23.59 -4.30
N LEU A 56 24.93 -24.23 -3.22
CA LEU A 56 23.64 -24.92 -3.19
C LEU A 56 22.48 -23.92 -3.12
N ALA A 57 22.55 -22.93 -2.25
CA ALA A 57 21.53 -21.88 -2.14
C ALA A 57 21.40 -21.10 -3.47
N ARG A 58 22.53 -20.76 -4.12
CA ARG A 58 22.53 -20.15 -5.46
C ARG A 58 21.81 -21.01 -6.48
N ARG A 59 22.11 -22.31 -6.53
CA ARG A 59 21.46 -23.25 -7.46
C ARG A 59 19.95 -23.34 -7.20
N ALA A 60 19.53 -23.31 -5.93
CA ALA A 60 18.12 -23.27 -5.58
C ALA A 60 17.43 -22.00 -6.11
N VAL A 61 18.04 -20.82 -5.92
CA VAL A 61 17.55 -19.54 -6.48
C VAL A 61 17.41 -19.62 -8.00
N ASP A 62 18.45 -20.10 -8.71
CA ASP A 62 18.44 -20.21 -10.17
C ASP A 62 17.30 -21.12 -10.66
N LEU A 63 17.08 -22.27 -10.00
CA LEU A 63 16.02 -23.22 -10.36
C LEU A 63 14.62 -22.67 -10.08
N VAL A 64 14.38 -22.08 -8.90
CA VAL A 64 13.06 -21.52 -8.58
C VAL A 64 12.75 -20.31 -9.46
N THR A 65 13.73 -19.45 -9.72
CA THR A 65 13.56 -18.30 -10.62
C THR A 65 13.14 -18.76 -12.02
N THR A 66 13.79 -19.82 -12.52
CA THR A 66 13.44 -20.45 -13.81
C THR A 66 12.04 -21.08 -13.78
N ALA A 67 11.69 -21.79 -12.71
CA ALA A 67 10.38 -22.44 -12.60
C ALA A 67 9.22 -21.44 -12.53
N LEU A 68 9.42 -20.30 -11.85
CA LEU A 68 8.41 -19.24 -11.74
C LEU A 68 8.13 -18.51 -13.04
N MET A 69 9.00 -18.62 -14.06
CA MET A 69 8.65 -18.15 -15.41
C MET A 69 7.46 -18.90 -16.02
N TYR A 70 7.12 -20.08 -15.49
CA TYR A 70 6.08 -20.97 -16.00
C TYR A 70 4.99 -21.28 -14.96
N MET A 71 5.00 -20.58 -13.82
CA MET A 71 4.13 -20.87 -12.69
C MET A 71 3.66 -19.59 -12.00
N ASP A 72 2.34 -19.41 -11.91
CA ASP A 72 1.73 -18.30 -11.17
C ASP A 72 1.94 -18.53 -9.66
N GLY A 73 2.80 -17.71 -9.05
CA GLY A 73 3.23 -17.91 -7.67
C GLY A 73 3.57 -16.66 -6.90
N PRO A 74 3.41 -16.67 -5.57
CA PRO A 74 3.90 -15.59 -4.73
C PRO A 74 5.42 -15.52 -4.81
N SER A 75 5.95 -14.33 -5.06
CA SER A 75 7.39 -14.03 -5.14
C SER A 75 8.16 -14.27 -3.83
N GLY A 76 7.44 -14.43 -2.70
CA GLY A 76 8.02 -14.52 -1.36
C GLY A 76 8.99 -15.70 -1.16
N ILE A 77 8.80 -16.83 -1.86
CA ILE A 77 9.71 -17.98 -1.70
C ILE A 77 11.10 -17.72 -2.27
N VAL A 78 11.20 -17.00 -3.39
CA VAL A 78 12.52 -16.65 -3.95
C VAL A 78 13.19 -15.60 -3.08
N GLN A 79 12.43 -14.69 -2.49
CA GLN A 79 12.96 -13.73 -1.52
C GLN A 79 13.56 -14.43 -0.30
N ALA A 80 12.88 -15.44 0.24
CA ALA A 80 13.42 -16.26 1.33
C ALA A 80 14.73 -16.95 0.92
N LEU A 81 14.78 -17.58 -0.26
CA LEU A 81 16.00 -18.24 -0.76
C LEU A 81 17.15 -17.25 -1.02
N MET A 82 16.85 -16.04 -1.51
CA MET A 82 17.84 -14.97 -1.65
C MET A 82 18.46 -14.58 -0.30
N ALA A 83 17.65 -14.49 0.75
CA ALA A 83 18.13 -14.19 2.10
C ALA A 83 19.00 -15.32 2.67
N VAL A 84 18.64 -16.59 2.44
CA VAL A 84 19.48 -17.75 2.81
C VAL A 84 20.81 -17.70 2.06
N HIS A 85 20.79 -17.43 0.75
CA HIS A 85 22.02 -17.34 -0.05
C HIS A 85 22.94 -16.20 0.42
N ALA A 86 22.39 -15.04 0.77
CA ALA A 86 23.16 -13.93 1.35
C ALA A 86 23.86 -14.35 2.65
N ARG A 87 23.14 -14.96 3.61
CA ARG A 87 23.72 -15.49 4.85
C ARG A 87 24.79 -16.54 4.60
N ALA A 88 24.55 -17.46 3.66
CA ALA A 88 25.54 -18.47 3.30
C ALA A 88 26.82 -17.83 2.75
N CYS A 89 26.70 -16.79 1.92
CA CYS A 89 27.84 -16.04 1.39
C CYS A 89 28.62 -15.29 2.49
N VAL A 90 27.97 -14.86 3.57
CA VAL A 90 28.67 -14.29 4.74
C VAL A 90 29.40 -15.38 5.54
N ALA A 91 28.77 -16.53 5.77
CA ALA A 91 29.35 -17.64 6.53
C ALA A 91 30.56 -18.30 5.82
N ALA A 92 30.50 -18.41 4.49
CA ALA A 92 31.61 -18.88 3.67
C ALA A 92 31.71 -18.06 2.38
N PRO A 93 32.48 -16.95 2.40
CA PRO A 93 32.68 -16.11 1.23
C PRO A 93 33.22 -16.90 0.04
N SER A 94 32.50 -16.84 -1.06
CA SER A 94 32.95 -17.37 -2.36
C SER A 94 33.80 -16.34 -3.11
N ASP A 95 34.25 -16.65 -4.32
CA ASP A 95 34.96 -15.70 -5.18
C ASP A 95 34.08 -14.43 -5.39
N PRO A 96 34.51 -13.26 -4.87
CA PRO A 96 33.68 -12.05 -4.89
C PRO A 96 33.35 -11.55 -6.28
N LYS A 97 34.21 -11.82 -7.27
CA LYS A 97 33.96 -11.45 -8.67
C LYS A 97 32.89 -12.33 -9.31
N ARG A 98 32.89 -13.62 -8.97
CA ARG A 98 31.84 -14.56 -9.43
C ARG A 98 30.50 -14.24 -8.80
N LEU A 99 30.48 -13.83 -7.53
CA LEU A 99 29.27 -13.36 -6.85
C LEU A 99 28.73 -12.09 -7.53
N ALA A 100 29.59 -11.09 -7.73
CA ALA A 100 29.23 -9.86 -8.45
C ALA A 100 28.65 -10.14 -9.83
N GLY A 101 29.32 -10.96 -10.64
CA GLY A 101 28.85 -11.34 -11.97
C GLY A 101 27.50 -12.07 -11.96
N TRP A 102 27.24 -12.90 -10.95
CA TRP A 102 25.94 -13.57 -10.81
C TRP A 102 24.82 -12.59 -10.45
N LEU A 103 25.05 -11.67 -9.49
CA LEU A 103 24.06 -10.66 -9.10
C LEU A 103 23.70 -9.73 -10.27
N VAL A 104 24.71 -9.29 -11.04
CA VAL A 104 24.47 -8.47 -12.25
C VAL A 104 23.65 -9.24 -13.27
N LYS A 105 24.02 -10.50 -13.56
CA LYS A 105 23.27 -11.35 -14.50
C LYS A 105 21.82 -11.54 -14.03
N LEU A 106 21.61 -11.80 -12.74
CA LEU A 106 20.28 -11.99 -12.16
C LEU A 106 19.39 -10.76 -12.38
N ARG A 107 19.93 -9.55 -12.20
CA ARG A 107 19.17 -8.30 -12.38
C ARG A 107 18.99 -7.89 -13.84
N LEU A 108 20.05 -7.97 -14.65
CA LEU A 108 20.08 -7.39 -15.99
C LEU A 108 19.65 -8.37 -17.08
N ASP A 109 19.94 -9.67 -16.91
CA ASP A 109 19.65 -10.70 -17.90
C ASP A 109 18.52 -11.65 -17.43
N GLY A 110 18.07 -11.51 -16.18
CA GLY A 110 16.98 -12.28 -15.59
C GLY A 110 15.59 -11.73 -15.94
N PRO A 111 14.52 -12.41 -15.51
CA PRO A 111 13.15 -12.03 -15.86
C PRO A 111 12.62 -10.78 -15.14
N GLY A 112 13.46 -10.08 -14.37
CA GLY A 112 13.07 -8.95 -13.52
C GLY A 112 12.76 -9.31 -12.06
N TRP A 113 12.85 -10.60 -11.71
CA TRP A 113 12.78 -11.14 -10.35
C TRP A 113 13.85 -12.23 -10.16
N PRO A 114 14.24 -12.56 -8.91
CA PRO A 114 13.86 -11.91 -7.65
C PRO A 114 14.46 -10.51 -7.51
N ASP A 115 13.78 -9.67 -6.72
CA ASP A 115 14.40 -8.45 -6.21
C ASP A 115 15.42 -8.80 -5.11
N PHE A 116 16.45 -7.98 -4.93
CA PHE A 116 17.48 -8.16 -3.90
C PHE A 116 18.15 -6.83 -3.56
N GLN A 117 18.75 -6.74 -2.37
CA GLN A 117 19.55 -5.60 -1.92
C GLN A 117 21.03 -5.98 -1.90
N LEU A 118 21.90 -5.14 -2.47
CA LEU A 118 23.35 -5.34 -2.40
C LEU A 118 23.90 -5.22 -0.97
N SER A 119 23.19 -4.53 -0.07
CA SER A 119 23.55 -4.45 1.35
C SER A 119 23.61 -5.84 2.01
N ASP A 120 22.71 -6.75 1.64
CA ASP A 120 22.70 -8.15 2.14
C ASP A 120 23.97 -8.93 1.72
N TYR A 121 24.64 -8.46 0.65
CA TYR A 121 25.84 -9.07 0.09
C TYR A 121 27.11 -8.24 0.33
N ALA A 122 27.02 -7.12 1.04
CA ALA A 122 28.11 -6.14 1.14
C ALA A 122 29.40 -6.76 1.72
N ASP A 123 29.28 -7.54 2.79
CA ASP A 123 30.41 -8.21 3.44
C ASP A 123 31.03 -9.29 2.54
N ALA A 124 30.20 -10.11 1.91
CA ALA A 124 30.65 -11.18 1.03
C ALA A 124 31.29 -10.67 -0.28
N LEU A 125 30.84 -9.52 -0.78
CA LEU A 125 31.43 -8.87 -1.95
C LEU A 125 32.80 -8.24 -1.60
N GLY A 126 32.90 -7.58 -0.44
CA GLY A 126 34.06 -6.76 -0.10
C GLY A 126 34.42 -5.75 -1.22
N ASP A 127 35.61 -5.16 -1.15
CA ASP A 127 36.02 -4.13 -2.12
C ASP A 127 36.21 -4.72 -3.53
N LYS A 128 36.73 -5.94 -3.62
CA LYS A 128 36.99 -6.61 -4.92
C LYS A 128 35.70 -6.93 -5.68
N GLY A 129 34.69 -7.45 -4.97
CA GLY A 129 33.39 -7.75 -5.56
C GLY A 129 32.63 -6.49 -5.92
N ARG A 130 32.62 -5.47 -5.03
CA ARG A 130 32.02 -4.16 -5.31
C ARG A 130 32.63 -3.48 -6.54
N ALA A 131 33.97 -3.47 -6.65
CA ALA A 131 34.67 -2.90 -7.80
C ALA A 131 34.36 -3.64 -9.11
N GLU A 132 34.30 -4.98 -9.07
CA GLU A 132 33.91 -5.77 -10.25
C GLU A 132 32.44 -5.51 -10.65
N LEU A 133 31.54 -5.43 -9.67
CA LEU A 133 30.13 -5.13 -9.89
C LEU A 133 29.97 -3.76 -10.54
N ALA A 134 30.63 -2.73 -9.99
CA ALA A 134 30.63 -1.37 -10.56
C ALA A 134 31.17 -1.34 -11.99
N ARG A 135 32.30 -2.01 -12.26
CA ARG A 135 32.88 -2.10 -13.60
C ARG A 135 31.90 -2.73 -14.59
N VAL A 136 31.29 -3.87 -14.24
CA VAL A 136 30.36 -4.58 -15.15
C VAL A 136 29.09 -3.75 -15.38
N VAL A 137 28.53 -3.11 -14.34
CA VAL A 137 27.34 -2.26 -14.46
C VAL A 137 27.61 -1.06 -15.36
N GLU A 138 28.76 -0.41 -15.20
CA GLU A 138 29.16 0.74 -16.01
C GLU A 138 29.41 0.35 -17.48
N ASP A 139 30.06 -0.79 -17.73
CA ASP A 139 30.25 -1.29 -19.09
C ASP A 139 28.91 -1.63 -19.77
N ARG A 140 27.95 -2.19 -19.02
CA ARG A 140 26.58 -2.41 -19.53
C ARG A 140 25.86 -1.10 -19.80
N ALA A 141 26.02 -0.08 -18.94
CA ALA A 141 25.40 1.24 -19.10
C ALA A 141 25.82 1.93 -20.40
N LYS A 142 27.10 1.86 -20.78
CA LYS A 142 27.62 2.45 -22.04
C LYS A 142 26.96 1.91 -23.29
N THR A 143 26.53 0.65 -23.27
CA THR A 143 25.93 -0.03 -24.43
C THR A 143 24.41 -0.16 -24.35
N ALA A 144 23.81 0.26 -23.24
CA ALA A 144 22.39 0.08 -23.01
C ALA A 144 21.58 1.10 -23.82
N GLU A 145 20.56 0.62 -24.53
CA GLU A 145 19.56 1.50 -25.10
C GLU A 145 18.69 2.08 -23.97
N PRO A 146 18.33 3.38 -24.04
CA PRO A 146 17.38 3.97 -23.11
C PRO A 146 16.05 3.20 -23.08
N ASP A 147 15.34 3.28 -21.96
CA ASP A 147 14.00 2.70 -21.86
C ASP A 147 12.99 3.43 -22.78
N LEU A 148 11.73 2.96 -22.78
CA LEU A 148 10.65 3.53 -23.60
C LEU A 148 10.39 5.04 -23.33
N HIS A 149 10.90 5.58 -22.23
CA HIS A 149 10.76 6.99 -21.85
C HIS A 149 12.09 7.75 -21.99
N GLY A 150 13.11 7.16 -22.64
CA GLY A 150 14.42 7.76 -22.82
C GLY A 150 15.28 7.79 -21.56
N ARG A 151 14.98 6.95 -20.56
CA ARG A 151 15.66 6.92 -19.26
C ARG A 151 16.67 5.79 -19.18
N THR A 152 17.59 5.87 -18.22
CA THR A 152 18.46 4.74 -17.88
C THR A 152 17.63 3.49 -17.57
N PRO A 153 17.95 2.33 -18.17
CA PRO A 153 17.22 1.10 -17.90
C PRO A 153 17.17 0.76 -16.41
N PHE A 154 15.98 0.36 -15.96
CA PHE A 154 15.67 0.15 -14.55
C PHE A 154 16.72 -0.69 -13.80
N GLY A 155 17.13 -1.83 -14.36
CA GLY A 155 18.10 -2.73 -13.73
C GLY A 155 19.48 -2.10 -13.54
N ILE A 156 19.94 -1.30 -14.50
CA ILE A 156 21.22 -0.58 -14.43
C ILE A 156 21.14 0.50 -13.36
N ARG A 157 20.07 1.32 -13.42
CA ARG A 157 19.82 2.39 -12.45
C ARG A 157 19.80 1.86 -11.02
N VAL A 158 19.03 0.79 -10.75
CA VAL A 158 18.93 0.19 -9.41
C VAL A 158 20.29 -0.33 -8.90
N LEU A 159 21.09 -0.98 -9.75
CA LEU A 159 22.42 -1.44 -9.32
C LEU A 159 23.38 -0.29 -9.05
N ARG A 160 23.33 0.79 -9.85
CA ARG A 160 24.13 2.00 -9.59
C ARG A 160 23.72 2.66 -8.27
N GLU A 161 22.42 2.82 -8.03
CA GLU A 161 21.88 3.35 -6.78
C GLU A 161 22.34 2.51 -5.57
N GLN A 162 22.15 1.19 -5.60
CA GLN A 162 22.55 0.31 -4.49
C GLN A 162 24.06 0.25 -4.29
N LEU A 163 24.87 0.32 -5.36
CA LEU A 163 26.33 0.40 -5.26
C LEU A 163 26.79 1.66 -4.53
N ALA A 164 26.18 2.80 -4.86
CA ALA A 164 26.50 4.06 -4.22
C ALA A 164 26.01 4.06 -2.76
N GLU A 165 24.85 3.47 -2.47
CA GLU A 165 24.34 3.31 -1.10
C GLU A 165 25.30 2.50 -0.21
N ILE A 166 25.74 1.31 -0.65
CA ILE A 166 26.67 0.47 0.12
C ILE A 166 28.09 1.03 0.22
N SER A 167 28.43 2.07 -0.56
CA SER A 167 29.72 2.75 -0.43
C SER A 167 29.83 3.56 0.87
N GLY A 168 28.70 3.95 1.46
CA GLY A 168 28.63 4.82 2.62
C GLY A 168 28.91 6.30 2.33
N ASP A 169 29.25 6.66 1.08
CA ASP A 169 29.43 8.05 0.65
C ASP A 169 28.05 8.63 0.25
N VAL A 170 27.48 9.42 1.16
CA VAL A 170 26.18 10.06 0.95
C VAL A 170 26.20 11.04 -0.22
N ASP A 171 27.28 11.79 -0.42
CA ASP A 171 27.35 12.75 -1.54
C ASP A 171 27.42 12.00 -2.88
N HIS A 172 28.18 10.90 -2.92
CA HIS A 172 28.18 10.01 -4.10
C HIS A 172 26.80 9.40 -4.35
N TYR A 173 26.11 8.91 -3.32
CA TYR A 173 24.75 8.36 -3.44
C TYR A 173 23.76 9.39 -3.99
N ILE A 174 23.81 10.62 -3.49
CA ILE A 174 22.97 11.73 -3.97
C ILE A 174 23.31 12.09 -5.42
N ALA A 175 24.60 12.11 -5.78
CA ALA A 175 25.03 12.38 -7.15
C ALA A 175 24.46 11.33 -8.12
N VAL A 176 24.54 10.04 -7.78
CA VAL A 176 23.98 8.94 -8.58
C VAL A 176 22.46 9.03 -8.70
N LEU A 177 21.75 9.26 -7.60
CA LEU A 177 20.30 9.46 -7.64
C LEU A 177 19.91 10.69 -8.47
N GLY A 178 20.73 11.75 -8.40
CA GLY A 178 20.52 13.03 -9.05
C GLY A 178 20.55 12.99 -10.59
N GLU A 179 21.13 11.95 -11.18
CA GLU A 179 21.20 11.76 -12.63
C GLU A 179 19.82 11.49 -13.27
N ASP A 180 18.95 10.75 -12.59
CA ASP A 180 17.69 10.22 -13.13
C ASP A 180 16.47 10.47 -12.23
N LEU A 181 16.21 11.72 -11.85
CA LEU A 181 15.10 12.08 -10.96
C LEU A 181 13.78 12.31 -11.72
N HIS A 182 12.90 11.31 -11.68
CA HIS A 182 11.60 11.31 -12.35
C HIS A 182 10.39 11.03 -11.44
N ALA A 183 10.62 10.66 -10.18
CA ALA A 183 9.56 10.38 -9.21
C ALA A 183 9.87 10.96 -7.83
N ALA A 184 8.85 11.43 -7.11
CA ALA A 184 8.97 11.89 -5.73
C ALA A 184 9.55 10.82 -4.78
N SER A 185 9.35 9.53 -5.08
CA SER A 185 10.01 8.43 -4.35
C SER A 185 11.53 8.44 -4.45
N GLN A 186 12.12 8.95 -5.52
CA GLN A 186 13.58 9.10 -5.63
C GLN A 186 14.09 10.28 -4.80
N TYR A 187 13.33 11.37 -4.75
CA TYR A 187 13.60 12.48 -3.84
C TYR A 187 13.51 12.04 -2.38
N LEU A 188 12.54 11.19 -2.01
CA LEU A 188 12.46 10.60 -0.67
C LEU A 188 13.75 9.85 -0.29
N LYS A 189 14.34 9.07 -1.20
CA LYS A 189 15.63 8.38 -0.93
C LYS A 189 16.75 9.37 -0.58
N ILE A 190 16.86 10.48 -1.32
CA ILE A 190 17.84 11.54 -1.06
C ILE A 190 17.58 12.17 0.31
N VAL A 191 16.33 12.50 0.60
CA VAL A 191 15.90 13.12 1.86
C VAL A 191 16.22 12.21 3.04
N ASP A 192 15.90 10.93 2.96
CA ASP A 192 16.18 9.94 4.00
C ASP A 192 17.69 9.78 4.23
N ALA A 193 18.48 9.69 3.15
CA ALA A 193 19.94 9.61 3.24
C ALA A 193 20.56 10.83 3.94
N LEU A 194 20.08 12.03 3.62
CA LEU A 194 20.55 13.29 4.23
C LEU A 194 20.14 13.39 5.71
N ARG A 195 18.92 12.98 6.06
CA ARG A 195 18.45 12.97 7.45
C ARG A 195 19.29 12.01 8.31
N ASN A 196 19.62 10.84 7.78
CA ASN A 196 20.42 9.83 8.50
C ASN A 196 21.83 10.33 8.88
N VAL A 197 22.38 11.30 8.15
CA VAL A 197 23.68 11.93 8.47
C VAL A 197 23.54 13.34 9.08
N GLY A 198 22.34 13.73 9.51
CA GLY A 198 22.09 15.00 10.19
C GLY A 198 22.11 16.24 9.29
N ARG A 199 22.03 16.09 7.96
CA ARG A 199 22.01 17.19 6.98
C ARG A 199 20.59 17.67 6.68
N ALA A 200 19.84 18.04 7.74
CA ALA A 200 18.42 18.39 7.64
C ALA A 200 18.12 19.55 6.66
N ALA A 201 18.97 20.58 6.61
CA ALA A 201 18.79 21.70 5.68
C ALA A 201 18.90 21.28 4.19
N ASP A 202 19.75 20.30 3.88
CA ASP A 202 19.85 19.76 2.53
C ASP A 202 18.65 18.88 2.21
N ALA A 203 18.21 18.09 3.20
CA ALA A 203 17.02 17.26 3.09
C ALA A 203 15.78 18.12 2.79
N GLU A 204 15.62 19.26 3.46
CA GLU A 204 14.52 20.20 3.20
C GLU A 204 14.53 20.71 1.76
N ARG A 205 15.70 21.16 1.26
CA ARG A 205 15.86 21.65 -0.12
C ARG A 205 15.52 20.58 -1.16
N TRP A 206 15.95 19.34 -0.94
CA TRP A 206 15.64 18.23 -1.82
C TRP A 206 14.16 17.83 -1.76
N ALA A 207 13.57 17.83 -0.57
CA ALA A 207 12.16 17.54 -0.40
C ALA A 207 11.30 18.57 -1.13
N GLN A 208 11.60 19.86 -0.99
CA GLN A 208 10.92 20.94 -1.70
C GLN A 208 10.99 20.75 -3.23
N ARG A 209 12.17 20.44 -3.77
CA ARG A 209 12.40 20.24 -5.21
C ARG A 209 11.54 19.10 -5.77
N GLY A 210 11.29 18.04 -4.99
CA GLY A 210 10.54 16.87 -5.44
C GLY A 210 9.01 17.03 -5.42
N LEU A 211 8.45 18.05 -4.76
CA LEU A 211 6.98 18.20 -4.58
C LEU A 211 6.21 18.32 -5.91
N GLY A 212 6.85 18.80 -6.97
CA GLY A 212 6.25 18.91 -8.31
C GLY A 212 6.24 17.62 -9.13
N ILE A 213 7.02 16.60 -8.75
CA ILE A 213 7.41 15.48 -9.64
C ILE A 213 6.74 14.16 -9.22
N GLY A 214 6.33 13.35 -10.20
CA GLY A 214 5.79 12.00 -9.96
C GLY A 214 4.30 11.94 -9.65
N ASN A 215 3.86 10.78 -9.14
CA ASN A 215 2.46 10.45 -8.89
C ASN A 215 1.93 11.07 -7.56
N PRO A 216 0.60 11.19 -7.37
CA PRO A 216 0.03 11.80 -6.16
C PRO A 216 0.40 11.12 -4.83
N ILE A 217 0.58 9.79 -4.81
CA ILE A 217 0.88 9.04 -3.57
C ILE A 217 2.29 9.38 -3.07
N ASP A 218 3.28 9.31 -3.95
CA ASP A 218 4.66 9.65 -3.61
C ASP A 218 4.79 11.13 -3.22
N LYS A 219 4.04 12.01 -3.90
CA LYS A 219 3.96 13.44 -3.56
C LYS A 219 3.38 13.67 -2.16
N GLY A 220 2.37 12.89 -1.77
CA GLY A 220 1.79 12.90 -0.42
C GLY A 220 2.86 12.60 0.64
N ARG A 221 3.55 11.46 0.49
CA ARG A 221 4.62 11.04 1.41
C ARG A 221 5.76 12.06 1.48
N LEU A 222 6.21 12.59 0.35
CA LEU A 222 7.27 13.60 0.31
C LEU A 222 6.85 14.91 0.99
N ARG A 223 5.58 15.31 0.85
CA ARG A 223 5.03 16.48 1.54
C ARG A 223 4.99 16.28 3.05
N ASP A 224 4.64 15.08 3.52
CA ASP A 224 4.66 14.78 4.95
C ASP A 224 6.06 14.94 5.53
N VAL A 225 7.08 14.38 4.86
CA VAL A 225 8.47 14.53 5.27
C VAL A 225 8.95 15.99 5.20
N TYR A 226 8.55 16.74 4.16
CA TYR A 226 8.88 18.16 4.07
C TYR A 226 8.26 18.97 5.23
N VAL A 227 7.01 18.70 5.59
CA VAL A 227 6.35 19.33 6.74
C VAL A 227 7.06 18.97 8.05
N ASP A 228 7.49 17.72 8.22
CA ASP A 228 8.28 17.32 9.39
C ASP A 228 9.59 18.11 9.49
N LEU A 229 10.31 18.26 8.38
CA LEU A 229 11.56 19.04 8.33
C LEU A 229 11.33 20.53 8.66
N LEU A 230 10.26 21.13 8.16
CA LEU A 230 9.88 22.50 8.51
C LEU A 230 9.61 22.65 10.01
N LEU A 231 8.87 21.71 10.60
CA LEU A 231 8.55 21.73 12.02
C LEU A 231 9.81 21.50 12.89
N GLU A 232 10.70 20.59 12.49
CA GLU A 232 12.01 20.38 13.13
C GLU A 232 12.86 21.66 13.13
N ARG A 233 12.79 22.46 12.06
CA ARG A 233 13.45 23.78 11.93
C ARG A 233 12.74 24.91 12.70
N GLY A 234 11.53 24.67 13.21
CA GLY A 234 10.70 25.69 13.88
C GLY A 234 9.90 26.58 12.93
N ALA A 235 9.80 26.23 11.65
CA ALA A 235 9.04 26.94 10.62
C ALA A 235 7.57 26.50 10.58
N ALA A 236 6.87 26.61 11.71
CA ALA A 236 5.48 26.19 11.86
C ALA A 236 4.53 26.91 10.87
N ASP A 237 4.72 28.22 10.70
CA ASP A 237 3.87 29.01 9.80
C ASP A 237 4.01 28.58 8.34
N GLU A 238 5.23 28.26 7.89
CA GLU A 238 5.49 27.75 6.54
C GLU A 238 4.82 26.38 6.34
N ALA A 239 4.91 25.49 7.33
CA ALA A 239 4.31 24.16 7.28
C ALA A 239 2.76 24.24 7.20
N LEU A 240 2.16 25.11 8.01
CA LEU A 240 0.72 25.35 8.00
C LEU A 240 0.26 26.03 6.72
N ALA A 241 0.98 27.04 6.23
CA ALA A 241 0.66 27.72 4.98
C ALA A 241 0.66 26.75 3.79
N MET A 242 1.63 25.84 3.74
CA MET A 242 1.66 24.80 2.69
C MET A 242 0.45 23.85 2.76
N ARG A 243 0.12 23.35 3.96
CA ARG A 243 -1.04 22.45 4.14
C ARG A 243 -2.34 23.17 3.81
N TRP A 244 -2.46 24.43 4.23
CA TRP A 244 -3.61 25.27 3.93
C TRP A 244 -3.76 25.48 2.44
N GLN A 245 -2.70 25.87 1.72
CA GLN A 245 -2.74 26.09 0.28
C GLN A 245 -3.20 24.83 -0.48
N LEU A 246 -2.70 23.66 -0.10
CA LEU A 246 -3.13 22.41 -0.73
C LEU A 246 -4.60 22.08 -0.44
N PHE A 247 -5.03 22.27 0.80
CA PHE A 247 -6.42 22.06 1.21
C PHE A 247 -7.37 23.06 0.52
N ASP A 248 -6.97 24.32 0.41
CA ASP A 248 -7.74 25.36 -0.27
C ASP A 248 -7.92 25.05 -1.76
N GLN A 249 -6.87 24.55 -2.42
CA GLN A 249 -6.95 24.11 -3.81
C GLN A 249 -7.79 22.84 -3.98
N TYR A 250 -7.70 21.91 -3.03
CA TYR A 250 -8.37 20.62 -3.06
C TYR A 250 -9.05 20.34 -1.71
N PRO A 251 -10.27 20.89 -1.49
CA PRO A 251 -10.98 20.85 -0.21
C PRO A 251 -11.57 19.46 0.06
N THR A 252 -10.68 18.52 0.36
CA THR A 252 -11.01 17.13 0.68
C THR A 252 -10.81 16.87 2.16
N GLN A 253 -11.51 15.86 2.69
CA GLN A 253 -11.34 15.42 4.07
C GLN A 253 -9.88 15.04 4.36
N THR A 254 -9.20 14.38 3.42
CA THR A 254 -7.79 13.99 3.57
C THR A 254 -6.88 15.20 3.81
N HIS A 255 -6.97 16.23 2.95
CA HIS A 255 -6.13 17.42 3.11
C HIS A 255 -6.50 18.25 4.34
N CYS A 256 -7.77 18.29 4.74
CA CYS A 256 -8.19 18.90 6.00
C CYS A 256 -7.57 18.17 7.21
N ASN A 257 -7.58 16.83 7.20
CA ASN A 257 -6.97 16.03 8.27
C ASN A 257 -5.45 16.20 8.34
N ASP A 258 -4.78 16.35 7.20
CA ASP A 258 -3.35 16.64 7.15
C ASP A 258 -3.01 18.03 7.71
N LEU A 259 -3.83 19.04 7.38
CA LEU A 259 -3.77 20.38 7.97
C LEU A 259 -3.99 20.30 9.48
N ARG A 260 -5.05 19.63 9.93
CA ARG A 260 -5.37 19.42 11.34
C ARG A 260 -4.22 18.77 12.10
N ARG A 261 -3.67 17.66 11.60
CA ARG A 261 -2.53 16.97 12.24
C ARG A 261 -1.31 17.89 12.40
N THR A 262 -1.06 18.73 11.41
CA THR A 262 0.03 19.72 11.46
C THR A 262 -0.26 20.80 12.50
N ALA A 263 -1.49 21.33 12.51
CA ALA A 263 -1.94 22.37 13.44
C ALA A 263 -2.05 21.90 14.89
N GLU A 264 -2.39 20.64 15.13
CA GLU A 264 -2.42 20.03 16.47
C GLU A 264 -1.00 19.96 17.06
N ARG A 265 0.01 19.62 16.27
CA ARG A 265 1.42 19.60 16.71
C ARG A 265 1.94 20.98 17.11
N THR A 266 1.35 22.05 16.56
CA THR A 266 1.71 23.44 16.86
C THR A 266 0.72 24.12 17.80
N GLY A 267 -0.33 23.43 18.26
CA GLY A 267 -1.37 23.99 19.13
C GLY A 267 -2.28 25.04 18.48
N THR A 268 -2.29 25.13 17.14
CA THR A 268 -3.03 26.18 16.39
C THR A 268 -4.35 25.70 15.81
N TRP A 269 -4.69 24.41 15.91
CA TRP A 269 -5.93 23.86 15.35
C TRP A 269 -7.20 24.62 15.77
N PRO A 270 -7.40 24.99 17.06
CA PRO A 270 -8.61 25.71 17.47
C PRO A 270 -8.83 27.03 16.70
N GLY A 271 -7.76 27.73 16.30
CA GLY A 271 -7.85 28.97 15.53
C GLY A 271 -8.07 28.77 14.03
N LEU A 272 -7.84 27.56 13.51
CA LEU A 272 -7.96 27.23 12.08
C LEU A 272 -9.21 26.40 11.75
N ARG A 273 -9.77 25.74 12.76
CA ARG A 273 -10.89 24.80 12.62
C ARG A 273 -12.08 25.39 11.86
N ASP A 274 -12.59 26.53 12.32
CA ASP A 274 -13.80 27.11 11.74
C ASP A 274 -13.57 27.62 10.31
N ASN A 275 -12.36 28.12 10.02
CA ASN A 275 -11.96 28.48 8.66
C ASN A 275 -11.90 27.24 7.76
N ALA A 276 -11.38 26.12 8.26
CA ALA A 276 -11.27 24.89 7.49
C ALA A 276 -12.66 24.30 7.17
N ILE A 277 -13.55 24.27 8.16
CA ILE A 277 -14.95 23.85 7.97
C ILE A 277 -15.67 24.82 7.02
N GLY A 278 -15.48 26.13 7.19
CA GLY A 278 -16.02 27.16 6.30
C GLY A 278 -15.63 26.94 4.85
N ARG A 279 -14.35 26.67 4.59
CA ARG A 279 -13.85 26.39 3.24
C ARG A 279 -14.52 25.16 2.60
N LEU A 280 -14.79 24.10 3.37
CA LEU A 280 -15.52 22.91 2.92
C LEU A 280 -17.00 23.18 2.67
N ARG A 281 -17.63 24.06 3.47
CA ARG A 281 -19.01 24.52 3.23
C ARG A 281 -19.10 25.32 1.92
N ASP A 282 -18.14 26.20 1.67
CA ASP A 282 -18.07 26.96 0.41
C ASP A 282 -17.86 26.03 -0.80
N ALA A 283 -16.96 25.04 -0.66
CA ALA A 283 -16.74 24.02 -1.69
C ALA A 283 -18.01 23.22 -2.00
N THR A 284 -18.72 22.79 -0.96
CA THR A 284 -19.96 22.02 -1.06
C THR A 284 -21.08 22.84 -1.71
N THR A 285 -21.17 24.15 -1.40
CA THR A 285 -22.12 25.07 -2.03
C THR A 285 -21.86 25.21 -3.54
N GLY A 286 -20.59 25.24 -3.95
CA GLY A 286 -20.22 25.25 -5.36
C GLY A 286 -20.41 23.91 -6.06
N GLN A 287 -20.12 22.79 -5.38
CA GLN A 287 -20.23 21.43 -5.91
C GLN A 287 -20.60 20.44 -4.81
N ALA A 288 -21.79 19.83 -4.91
CA ALA A 288 -22.31 18.89 -3.92
C ALA A 288 -21.43 17.63 -3.71
N ALA A 289 -20.54 17.31 -4.65
CA ALA A 289 -19.57 16.22 -4.52
C ALA A 289 -18.64 16.35 -3.29
N PHE A 290 -18.48 17.57 -2.74
CA PHE A 290 -17.69 17.80 -1.52
C PHE A 290 -18.47 17.53 -0.22
N ALA A 291 -19.77 17.25 -0.28
CA ALA A 291 -20.60 17.02 0.91
C ALA A 291 -20.08 15.87 1.78
N ASP A 292 -19.65 14.75 1.17
CA ASP A 292 -19.10 13.62 1.93
C ASP A 292 -17.81 14.00 2.69
N HIS A 293 -16.99 14.87 2.10
CA HIS A 293 -15.78 15.39 2.74
C HIS A 293 -16.10 16.31 3.92
N LEU A 294 -17.05 17.24 3.75
CA LEU A 294 -17.52 18.11 4.82
C LEU A 294 -18.07 17.29 6.00
N ILE A 295 -18.96 16.34 5.72
CA ILE A 295 -19.54 15.45 6.74
C ILE A 295 -18.44 14.66 7.45
N GLY A 296 -17.48 14.12 6.70
CA GLY A 296 -16.37 13.38 7.28
C GLY A 296 -15.53 14.21 8.25
N VAL A 297 -15.30 15.51 7.96
CA VAL A 297 -14.61 16.42 8.87
C VAL A 297 -15.48 16.74 10.09
N LEU A 298 -16.77 17.08 9.91
CA LEU A 298 -17.69 17.37 11.02
C LEU A 298 -17.79 16.20 12.00
N LEU A 299 -17.87 14.96 11.49
CA LEU A 299 -17.85 13.75 12.32
C LEU A 299 -16.53 13.61 13.11
N GLY A 300 -15.39 13.92 12.49
CA GLY A 300 -14.08 13.89 13.15
C GLY A 300 -13.87 14.99 14.19
N GLU A 301 -14.62 16.09 14.08
CA GLU A 301 -14.67 17.18 15.05
C GLU A 301 -15.73 16.97 16.15
N GLY A 302 -16.55 15.91 16.04
CA GLY A 302 -17.63 15.62 16.99
C GLY A 302 -18.91 16.43 16.79
N GLU A 303 -19.03 17.18 15.68
CA GLU A 303 -20.20 18.00 15.35
C GLU A 303 -21.30 17.14 14.71
N LEU A 304 -21.88 16.25 15.51
CA LEU A 304 -22.84 15.25 15.02
C LEU A 304 -24.12 15.87 14.46
N ASP A 305 -24.61 16.96 15.07
CA ASP A 305 -25.81 17.68 14.60
C ASP A 305 -25.56 18.34 13.25
N GLU A 306 -24.43 19.03 13.10
CA GLU A 306 -24.07 19.67 11.83
C GLU A 306 -23.79 18.63 10.73
N ALA A 307 -23.10 17.52 11.07
CA ALA A 307 -22.86 16.43 10.14
C ALA A 307 -24.17 15.81 9.64
N TRP A 308 -25.15 15.66 10.54
CA TRP A 308 -26.49 15.20 10.19
C TRP A 308 -27.20 16.18 9.26
N GLN A 309 -27.20 17.47 9.59
CA GLN A 309 -27.84 18.50 8.76
C GLN A 309 -27.23 18.55 7.35
N ALA A 310 -25.90 18.57 7.25
CA ALA A 310 -25.20 18.54 5.96
C ALA A 310 -25.57 17.29 5.14
N ALA A 311 -25.81 16.15 5.80
CA ALA A 311 -26.25 14.95 5.11
C ALA A 311 -27.67 15.05 4.57
N VAL A 312 -28.59 15.65 5.35
CA VAL A 312 -29.96 15.93 4.92
C VAL A 312 -29.96 16.88 3.71
N ASP A 313 -29.16 17.95 3.76
CA ASP A 313 -29.08 18.93 2.68
C ASP A 313 -28.52 18.34 1.37
N HIS A 314 -27.70 17.29 1.46
CA HIS A 314 -27.03 16.62 0.33
C HIS A 314 -27.42 15.15 0.19
N THR A 315 -28.68 14.82 0.49
CA THR A 315 -29.10 13.42 0.65
C THR A 315 -28.80 12.55 -0.60
N ASP A 316 -28.96 13.11 -1.79
CA ASP A 316 -28.77 12.41 -3.07
C ASP A 316 -27.31 12.21 -3.48
N ASP A 317 -26.39 13.01 -2.94
CA ASP A 317 -24.97 13.01 -3.30
C ASP A 317 -24.13 12.04 -2.44
N LEU A 318 -24.75 11.43 -1.42
CA LEU A 318 -24.06 10.57 -0.47
C LEU A 318 -24.16 9.08 -0.81
N LEU A 319 -23.04 8.39 -0.54
CA LEU A 319 -22.97 6.94 -0.57
C LEU A 319 -23.79 6.34 0.57
N ASP A 320 -24.40 5.18 0.30
CA ASP A 320 -25.17 4.46 1.31
C ASP A 320 -24.33 4.17 2.58
N SER A 321 -23.03 3.88 2.45
CA SER A 321 -22.14 3.62 3.59
C SER A 321 -22.05 4.81 4.54
N ARG A 322 -22.05 6.04 4.01
CA ARG A 322 -22.04 7.27 4.84
C ARG A 322 -23.34 7.40 5.62
N TRP A 323 -24.48 7.15 4.95
CA TRP A 323 -25.78 7.15 5.60
C TRP A 323 -25.89 6.12 6.72
N HIS A 324 -25.34 4.91 6.55
CA HIS A 324 -25.33 3.92 7.64
C HIS A 324 -24.56 4.43 8.86
N GLN A 325 -23.35 4.99 8.65
CA GLN A 325 -22.55 5.56 9.74
C GLN A 325 -23.31 6.67 10.48
N LEU A 326 -23.91 7.60 9.75
CA LEU A 326 -24.67 8.71 10.34
C LEU A 326 -25.88 8.23 11.14
N ILE A 327 -26.62 7.25 10.61
CA ILE A 327 -27.77 6.68 11.29
C ILE A 327 -27.36 5.98 12.59
N GLU A 328 -26.28 5.19 12.57
CA GLU A 328 -25.77 4.50 13.77
C GLU A 328 -25.40 5.49 14.88
N LEU A 329 -24.82 6.65 14.51
CA LEU A 329 -24.49 7.71 15.46
C LEU A 329 -25.72 8.51 15.93
N ARG A 330 -26.72 8.71 15.05
CA ARG A 330 -27.92 9.51 15.33
C ARG A 330 -28.96 8.74 16.15
N GLN A 331 -29.16 7.46 15.86
CA GLN A 331 -30.27 6.66 16.39
C GLN A 331 -30.33 6.61 17.94
N PRO A 332 -29.23 6.50 18.69
CA PRO A 332 -29.28 6.48 20.15
C PRO A 332 -29.79 7.79 20.78
N ILE A 333 -29.62 8.91 20.07
CA ILE A 333 -29.93 10.26 20.57
C ILE A 333 -31.26 10.76 19.99
N HIS A 334 -31.49 10.52 18.70
CA HIS A 334 -32.67 10.93 17.94
C HIS A 334 -33.22 9.76 17.11
N PRO A 335 -33.87 8.76 17.74
CA PRO A 335 -34.32 7.55 17.05
C PRO A 335 -35.41 7.79 16.00
N ARG A 336 -36.13 8.92 16.08
CA ARG A 336 -37.13 9.30 15.06
C ARG A 336 -36.50 9.82 13.77
N ASP A 337 -35.40 10.55 13.85
CA ASP A 337 -34.75 11.18 12.70
C ASP A 337 -34.24 10.15 11.69
N VAL A 338 -33.90 8.95 12.17
CA VAL A 338 -33.30 7.90 11.33
C VAL A 338 -34.31 7.04 10.57
N LEU A 339 -35.61 7.21 10.83
CA LEU A 339 -36.65 6.38 10.21
C LEU A 339 -36.68 6.56 8.69
N ASP A 340 -36.77 7.81 8.22
CA ASP A 340 -36.84 8.10 6.78
C ASP A 340 -35.54 7.73 6.03
N PRO A 341 -34.34 8.04 6.55
CA PRO A 341 -33.08 7.54 6.00
C PRO A 341 -33.01 6.01 5.86
N TRP A 342 -33.44 5.25 6.88
CA TRP A 342 -33.52 3.80 6.79
C TRP A 342 -34.48 3.34 5.68
N GLN A 343 -35.67 3.93 5.59
CA GLN A 343 -36.67 3.61 4.56
C GLN A 343 -36.12 3.86 3.14
N ARG A 344 -35.42 4.97 2.94
CA ARG A 344 -34.77 5.31 1.68
C ARG A 344 -33.68 4.31 1.29
N LEU A 345 -32.84 3.89 2.24
CA LEU A 345 -31.82 2.86 2.00
C LEU A 345 -32.46 1.52 1.61
N ILE A 346 -33.56 1.14 2.28
CA ILE A 346 -34.34 -0.06 1.91
C ILE A 346 -34.85 0.06 0.47
N GLN A 347 -35.48 1.17 0.11
CA GLN A 347 -36.01 1.40 -1.23
C GLN A 347 -34.92 1.30 -2.30
N ARG A 348 -33.79 2.01 -2.11
CA ARG A 348 -32.61 1.94 -2.99
C ARG A 348 -32.13 0.50 -3.20
N ARG A 349 -32.11 -0.31 -2.14
CA ARG A 349 -31.76 -1.75 -2.27
C ARG A 349 -32.78 -2.51 -3.08
N LEU A 350 -34.08 -2.28 -2.88
CA LEU A 350 -35.13 -2.99 -3.63
C LEU A 350 -35.13 -2.66 -5.12
N ASP A 351 -34.67 -1.46 -5.49
CA ASP A 351 -34.58 -0.99 -6.87
C ASP A 351 -33.31 -1.42 -7.61
N ALA A 352 -32.26 -1.84 -6.88
CA ALA A 352 -31.00 -2.34 -7.43
C ALA A 352 -31.14 -3.70 -8.15
N SER A 353 -31.74 -3.72 -9.35
CA SER A 353 -32.12 -4.92 -10.10
C SER A 353 -30.97 -5.88 -10.45
N THR A 354 -29.76 -5.35 -10.56
CA THR A 354 -28.54 -6.11 -10.90
C THR A 354 -27.92 -6.85 -9.70
N ASP A 355 -28.27 -6.48 -8.46
CA ASP A 355 -27.76 -7.14 -7.26
C ASP A 355 -28.62 -8.37 -6.90
N LYS A 356 -28.08 -9.57 -7.18
CA LYS A 356 -28.73 -10.85 -6.83
C LYS A 356 -29.01 -11.02 -5.32
N TYR A 357 -28.31 -10.27 -4.46
CA TYR A 357 -28.46 -10.30 -3.01
C TYR A 357 -29.36 -9.17 -2.46
N ARG A 358 -29.92 -8.31 -3.33
CA ARG A 358 -30.67 -7.12 -2.94
C ARG A 358 -31.73 -7.34 -1.86
N TYR A 359 -32.54 -8.40 -1.99
CA TYR A 359 -33.58 -8.72 -1.02
C TYR A 359 -32.99 -9.17 0.32
N GLY A 360 -31.90 -9.93 0.32
CA GLY A 360 -31.23 -10.32 1.56
C GLY A 360 -30.67 -9.11 2.31
N LYS A 361 -30.11 -8.14 1.58
CA LYS A 361 -29.65 -6.87 2.14
C LYS A 361 -30.82 -6.03 2.66
N ALA A 362 -31.91 -5.90 1.90
CA ALA A 362 -33.11 -5.17 2.33
C ALA A 362 -33.71 -5.72 3.62
N ILE A 363 -33.76 -7.06 3.79
CA ILE A 363 -34.21 -7.70 5.03
C ILE A 363 -33.33 -7.31 6.23
N LYS A 364 -32.01 -7.19 6.05
CA LYS A 364 -31.12 -6.72 7.13
C LYS A 364 -31.47 -5.29 7.52
N LEU A 365 -31.64 -4.40 6.54
CA LEU A 365 -32.02 -3.00 6.79
C LEU A 365 -33.39 -2.86 7.46
N LEU A 366 -34.37 -3.70 7.08
CA LEU A 366 -35.69 -3.71 7.72
C LEU A 366 -35.64 -4.08 9.21
N ARG A 367 -34.69 -4.91 9.63
CA ARG A 367 -34.49 -5.21 11.06
C ARG A 367 -33.97 -3.98 11.81
N HIS A 368 -32.99 -3.28 11.23
CA HIS A 368 -32.51 -2.02 11.80
C HIS A 368 -33.61 -0.96 11.88
N LEU A 369 -34.44 -0.84 10.84
CA LEU A 369 -35.60 0.05 10.87
C LEU A 369 -36.60 -0.31 11.98
N ARG A 370 -36.89 -1.61 12.17
CA ARG A 370 -37.75 -2.07 13.28
C ARG A 370 -37.18 -1.64 14.64
N ASP A 371 -35.88 -1.81 14.82
CA ASP A 371 -35.21 -1.44 16.07
C ASP A 371 -35.23 0.08 16.28
N ALA A 372 -35.14 0.87 15.20
CA ALA A 372 -35.30 2.33 15.25
C ALA A 372 -36.74 2.74 15.65
N TYR A 373 -37.78 2.12 15.07
CA TYR A 373 -39.18 2.36 15.46
C TYR A 373 -39.43 2.02 16.94
N ARG A 374 -38.87 0.91 17.43
CA ARG A 374 -38.92 0.55 18.86
C ARG A 374 -38.24 1.58 19.74
N ALA A 375 -37.03 2.01 19.38
CA ALA A 375 -36.31 3.06 20.10
C ALA A 375 -37.06 4.39 20.10
N ALA A 376 -37.83 4.69 19.05
CA ALA A 376 -38.70 5.85 18.94
C ALA A 376 -40.05 5.71 19.70
N GLY A 377 -40.33 4.54 20.28
CA GLY A 377 -41.58 4.23 20.97
C GLY A 377 -42.79 4.03 20.04
N ASP A 378 -42.57 3.70 18.77
CA ASP A 378 -43.60 3.57 17.73
C ASP A 378 -43.60 2.18 17.07
N GLU A 379 -43.95 1.15 17.84
CA GLU A 379 -44.00 -0.23 17.32
C GLU A 379 -45.11 -0.44 16.28
N ILE A 380 -46.21 0.30 16.41
CA ILE A 380 -47.36 0.26 15.49
C ILE A 380 -46.94 0.83 14.12
N GLY A 381 -46.17 1.92 14.11
CA GLY A 381 -45.65 2.56 12.90
C GLY A 381 -44.82 1.61 12.03
N PHE A 382 -44.01 0.74 12.64
CA PHE A 382 -43.27 -0.27 11.89
C PHE A 382 -44.19 -1.26 11.17
N GLY A 383 -45.24 -1.76 11.83
CA GLY A 383 -46.22 -2.65 11.22
C GLY A 383 -46.91 -1.99 10.02
N ALA A 384 -47.36 -0.75 10.20
CA ALA A 384 -47.99 0.02 9.12
C ALA A 384 -47.05 0.28 7.94
N TYR A 385 -45.76 0.57 8.20
CA TYR A 385 -44.75 0.69 7.14
C TYR A 385 -44.57 -0.62 6.37
N LEU A 386 -44.50 -1.74 7.09
CA LEU A 386 -44.27 -3.06 6.52
C LEU A 386 -45.44 -3.55 5.66
N ASP A 387 -46.67 -3.28 6.08
CA ASP A 387 -47.87 -3.56 5.30
C ASP A 387 -47.91 -2.76 3.98
N ARG A 388 -47.55 -1.47 4.03
CA ARG A 388 -47.40 -0.65 2.81
C ARG A 388 -46.31 -1.21 1.89
N LEU A 389 -45.17 -1.60 2.46
CA LEU A 389 -44.05 -2.16 1.69
C LEU A 389 -44.44 -3.49 1.01
N ARG A 390 -45.21 -4.33 1.71
CA ARG A 390 -45.78 -5.57 1.16
C ARG A 390 -46.71 -5.31 -0.02
N ASP A 391 -47.66 -4.37 0.13
CA ASP A 391 -48.60 -4.06 -0.95
C ASP A 391 -47.89 -3.48 -2.18
N GLN A 392 -46.95 -2.55 -1.98
CA GLN A 392 -46.15 -1.93 -3.05
C GLN A 392 -45.32 -2.96 -3.82
N HIS A 393 -44.82 -4.01 -3.15
CA HIS A 393 -43.96 -5.02 -3.75
C HIS A 393 -44.59 -6.42 -3.87
N LYS A 394 -45.92 -6.54 -3.81
CA LYS A 394 -46.63 -7.83 -3.88
C LYS A 394 -46.31 -8.69 -5.09
N ARG A 395 -45.93 -8.07 -6.22
CA ARG A 395 -45.51 -8.77 -7.44
C ARG A 395 -44.08 -9.35 -7.36
N LYS A 396 -43.27 -8.92 -6.40
CA LYS A 396 -41.89 -9.40 -6.16
C LYS A 396 -41.93 -10.63 -5.25
N THR A 397 -42.44 -11.76 -5.74
CA THR A 397 -42.72 -12.98 -4.95
C THR A 397 -41.52 -13.48 -4.12
N SER A 398 -40.30 -13.45 -4.66
CA SER A 398 -39.12 -13.89 -3.89
C SER A 398 -38.70 -12.93 -2.78
N PHE A 399 -39.10 -11.66 -2.84
CA PHE A 399 -38.95 -10.71 -1.74
C PHE A 399 -39.96 -11.01 -0.64
N ILE A 400 -41.24 -11.22 -0.99
CA ILE A 400 -42.30 -11.59 -0.04
C ILE A 400 -41.93 -12.88 0.72
N VAL A 401 -41.49 -13.92 0.02
CA VAL A 401 -41.03 -15.18 0.66
C VAL A 401 -39.88 -14.94 1.65
N LYS A 402 -38.99 -13.96 1.38
CA LYS A 402 -37.88 -13.62 2.28
C LYS A 402 -38.35 -12.80 3.48
N LEU A 403 -39.37 -11.96 3.33
CA LEU A 403 -40.02 -11.24 4.44
C LEU A 403 -40.63 -12.26 5.42
N ASP A 404 -41.47 -13.16 4.90
CA ASP A 404 -42.18 -14.14 5.71
C ASP A 404 -41.20 -15.06 6.48
N ARG A 405 -40.14 -15.53 5.80
CA ARG A 405 -39.07 -16.32 6.45
C ARG A 405 -38.31 -15.56 7.53
N ALA A 406 -38.28 -14.23 7.46
CA ALA A 406 -37.58 -13.38 8.42
C ALA A 406 -38.47 -12.96 9.59
N ASN A 407 -39.73 -13.41 9.66
CA ASN A 407 -40.76 -12.92 10.59
C ASN A 407 -40.88 -11.39 10.55
N LEU A 408 -40.80 -10.84 9.34
CA LEU A 408 -41.10 -9.45 9.02
C LEU A 408 -42.33 -9.45 8.15
#